data_AF-Q46TW6-F1
#
_entry.id   AF-Q46TW6-F1
#
_cell.length_a   1.000
_cell.length_b   1.000
_cell.length_c   1.000
_cell.angle_alpha   90.00
_cell.angle_beta   90.00
_cell.angle_gamma   90.00
#
_symmetry.space_group_name_H-M   'P 1'
#
loop_
_entity.id
_entity.type
_entity.pdbx_description
1 polymer ?
#
loop_
_entity_poly.entity_id
_entity_poly.type
_entity_poly.pdbx_seq_one_letter_code
_entity_poly.pdbx_strand_id
1 'polypeptide(L)'
;MAGEIAARMNYRSIITLASLALAGCSRYPDASGHFIRTAFIADRLAGLMEMDRLTQDHIRLSTPVHDLGKLLIPDRVLLKPGKLTPAERSIMERHSGMGADLLSTSADPLHQFAAGIARHHHERFDGSGYPDRLAARRIPLAARIVAVVDAFDAMTETRCYRPRMADEEARAIIASGSGSHFDPEVVEVFQEGFPDLLSARATANELLSLGNDTAVIAGFYGLSRTDFRSAARLVTKVVATPLHFEALV
;
A
#
# COMPACT_ATOMS: atom_id res chain seq x y z
N MET A 1 2.03 -22.32 -2.80
CA MET A 1 1.88 -20.88 -2.51
C MET A 1 0.76 -20.56 -1.52
N ALA A 2 -0.54 -20.64 -1.84
CA ALA A 2 -1.62 -20.30 -0.88
C ALA A 2 -1.61 -21.18 0.40
N GLY A 3 -1.31 -22.48 0.27
CA GLY A 3 -1.21 -23.40 1.42
C GLY A 3 0.00 -23.18 2.34
N GLU A 4 1.08 -22.55 1.86
CA GLU A 4 2.29 -22.30 2.67
C GLU A 4 2.19 -21.01 3.48
N ILE A 5 1.52 -19.98 2.93
CA ILE A 5 1.24 -18.72 3.63
C ILE A 5 0.24 -18.97 4.77
N ALA A 6 -0.83 -19.74 4.51
CA ALA A 6 -1.83 -20.09 5.53
C ALA A 6 -1.27 -20.97 6.67
N ALA A 7 -0.17 -21.71 6.45
CA ALA A 7 0.48 -22.51 7.48
C ALA A 7 1.33 -21.67 8.46
N ARG A 8 1.74 -20.46 8.05
CA ARG A 8 2.63 -19.56 8.81
C ARG A 8 1.92 -18.34 9.39
N MET A 9 0.72 -18.05 8.91
CA MET A 9 -0.03 -16.84 9.26
C MET A 9 -1.47 -17.13 9.62
N ASN A 10 -2.03 -16.30 10.49
CA ASN A 10 -3.42 -16.40 10.90
C ASN A 10 -4.36 -16.12 9.72
N TYR A 11 -5.07 -17.15 9.25
CA TYR A 11 -5.96 -17.05 8.10
C TYR A 11 -7.05 -15.98 8.26
N ARG A 12 -7.53 -15.74 9.50
CA ARG A 12 -8.50 -14.65 9.77
C ARG A 12 -7.90 -13.27 9.53
N SER A 13 -6.62 -13.09 9.81
CA SER A 13 -5.91 -11.84 9.63
C SER A 13 -5.75 -11.51 8.15
N ILE A 14 -5.46 -12.53 7.33
CA ILE A 14 -5.42 -12.45 5.85
C ILE A 14 -6.79 -12.04 5.30
N ILE A 15 -7.87 -12.70 5.72
CA ILE A 15 -9.25 -12.36 5.31
C ILE A 15 -9.58 -10.90 5.69
N THR A 16 -9.15 -10.46 6.87
CA THR A 16 -9.39 -9.09 7.35
C THR A 16 -8.66 -8.07 6.48
N LEU A 17 -7.37 -8.27 6.20
CA LEU A 17 -6.63 -7.36 5.31
C LEU A 17 -7.21 -7.33 3.89
N ALA A 18 -7.60 -8.48 3.34
CA ALA A 18 -8.27 -8.55 2.05
C ALA A 18 -9.59 -7.75 2.04
N SER A 19 -10.37 -7.82 3.12
CA SER A 19 -11.61 -7.05 3.28
C SER A 19 -11.33 -5.54 3.32
N LEU A 20 -10.29 -5.13 4.06
CA LEU A 20 -9.89 -3.72 4.17
C LEU A 20 -9.35 -3.17 2.84
N ALA A 21 -8.53 -3.94 2.13
CA ALA A 21 -8.05 -3.57 0.80
C ALA A 21 -9.21 -3.38 -0.19
N LEU A 22 -10.20 -4.28 -0.17
CA LEU A 22 -11.41 -4.15 -0.99
C LEU A 22 -12.23 -2.91 -0.61
N ALA A 23 -12.36 -2.62 0.69
CA ALA A 23 -13.02 -1.39 1.14
C ALA A 23 -12.30 -0.15 0.60
N GLY A 24 -10.97 -0.11 0.64
CA GLY A 24 -10.17 0.95 0.03
C GLY A 24 -10.46 1.13 -1.46
N CYS A 25 -10.64 0.02 -2.20
CA CYS A 25 -10.95 0.06 -3.63
C CYS A 25 -12.28 0.78 -3.94
N SER A 26 -13.22 0.81 -3.01
CA SER A 26 -14.53 1.46 -3.21
C SER A 26 -14.47 2.99 -3.31
N ARG A 27 -13.35 3.62 -2.91
CA ARG A 27 -13.26 5.09 -2.81
C ARG A 27 -12.74 5.79 -4.05
N TYR A 28 -11.99 5.13 -4.93
CA TYR A 28 -11.57 5.73 -6.19
C TYR A 28 -11.32 4.67 -7.27
N PRO A 29 -11.56 5.03 -8.56
CA PRO A 29 -11.29 4.15 -9.69
C PRO A 29 -9.85 3.63 -9.69
N ASP A 30 -9.67 2.38 -10.13
CA ASP A 30 -8.38 1.72 -10.35
C ASP A 30 -7.47 1.56 -9.11
N ALA A 31 -8.02 1.74 -7.91
CA ALA A 31 -7.32 1.57 -6.64
C ALA A 31 -6.69 0.17 -6.49
N SER A 32 -7.41 -0.89 -6.90
CA SER A 32 -6.92 -2.27 -6.85
C SER A 32 -5.67 -2.47 -7.70
N GLY A 33 -5.59 -1.79 -8.85
CA GLY A 33 -4.41 -1.79 -9.73
C GLY A 33 -3.15 -1.37 -8.99
N HIS A 34 -3.24 -0.21 -8.34
CA HIS A 34 -2.15 0.35 -7.56
C HIS A 34 -1.78 -0.54 -6.36
N PHE A 35 -2.78 -1.01 -5.61
CA PHE A 35 -2.57 -1.85 -4.43
C PHE A 35 -1.85 -3.17 -4.75
N ILE A 36 -2.22 -3.81 -5.86
CA ILE A 36 -1.63 -5.08 -6.25
C ILE A 36 -0.24 -4.88 -6.88
N ARG A 37 -0.05 -3.90 -7.77
CA ARG A 37 1.28 -3.66 -8.35
C ARG A 37 2.31 -3.31 -7.29
N THR A 38 1.99 -2.38 -6.38
CA THR A 38 2.89 -2.02 -5.27
C THR A 38 3.23 -3.23 -4.41
N ALA A 39 2.26 -4.10 -4.11
CA ALA A 39 2.50 -5.29 -3.30
C ALA A 39 3.42 -6.32 -3.98
N PHE A 40 3.26 -6.56 -5.29
CA PHE A 40 4.17 -7.45 -6.04
C PHE A 40 5.58 -6.87 -6.15
N ILE A 41 5.70 -5.57 -6.40
CA ILE A 41 7.00 -4.90 -6.49
C ILE A 41 7.69 -4.89 -5.11
N ALA A 42 6.96 -4.60 -4.03
CA ALA A 42 7.48 -4.63 -2.66
C ALA A 42 7.95 -6.04 -2.25
N ASP A 43 7.15 -7.07 -2.57
CA ASP A 43 7.50 -8.48 -2.34
C ASP A 43 8.80 -8.86 -3.05
N ARG A 44 8.94 -8.46 -4.33
CA ARG A 44 10.16 -8.73 -5.10
C ARG A 44 11.36 -7.96 -4.56
N LEU A 45 11.20 -6.68 -4.24
CA LEU A 45 12.26 -5.84 -3.69
C LEU A 45 12.74 -6.37 -2.33
N ALA A 46 11.82 -6.73 -1.43
CA ALA A 46 12.17 -7.35 -0.14
C ALA A 46 12.93 -8.67 -0.31
N GLY A 47 12.57 -9.47 -1.33
CA GLY A 47 13.31 -10.70 -1.66
C GLY A 47 14.72 -10.44 -2.19
N LEU A 48 14.92 -9.38 -2.98
CA LEU A 48 16.25 -8.96 -3.43
C LEU A 48 17.11 -8.41 -2.30
N MET A 49 16.48 -7.85 -1.27
CA MET A 49 17.13 -7.44 -0.01
C MET A 49 17.37 -8.61 0.96
N GLU A 50 17.19 -9.86 0.52
CA GLU A 50 17.43 -11.08 1.29
C GLU A 50 16.66 -11.15 2.62
N MET A 51 15.49 -10.50 2.70
CA MET A 51 14.65 -10.57 3.88
C MET A 51 14.13 -11.99 4.12
N ASP A 52 13.99 -12.38 5.38
CA ASP A 52 13.43 -13.68 5.72
C ASP A 52 12.00 -13.83 5.17
N ARG A 53 11.62 -15.08 4.90
CA ARG A 53 10.36 -15.37 4.21
C ARG A 53 9.13 -14.86 4.96
N LEU A 54 9.15 -14.89 6.29
CA LEU A 54 8.01 -14.42 7.09
C LEU A 54 7.87 -12.90 6.96
N THR A 55 8.96 -12.13 7.04
CA THR A 55 8.91 -10.68 6.87
C THR A 55 8.55 -10.28 5.45
N GLN A 56 9.06 -11.00 4.44
CA GLN A 56 8.68 -10.80 3.05
C GLN A 56 7.16 -11.02 2.84
N ASP A 57 6.60 -12.11 3.37
CA ASP A 57 5.15 -12.39 3.32
C ASP A 57 4.35 -11.28 4.04
N HIS A 58 4.86 -10.74 5.16
CA HIS A 58 4.23 -9.60 5.84
C HIS A 58 4.20 -8.33 4.99
N ILE A 59 5.31 -7.97 4.34
CA ILE A 59 5.38 -6.82 3.41
C ILE A 59 4.37 -7.01 2.28
N ARG A 60 4.41 -8.17 1.63
CA ARG A 60 3.50 -8.52 0.54
C ARG A 60 2.04 -8.32 0.93
N LEU A 61 1.60 -8.91 2.04
CA LEU A 61 0.19 -8.91 2.44
C LEU A 61 -0.27 -7.57 3.04
N SER A 62 0.65 -6.77 3.55
CA SER A 62 0.36 -5.48 4.19
C SER A 62 0.37 -4.30 3.22
N THR A 63 1.15 -4.38 2.14
CA THR A 63 1.28 -3.27 1.17
C THR A 63 -0.07 -2.81 0.58
N PRO A 64 -1.04 -3.69 0.23
CA PRO A 64 -2.33 -3.25 -0.31
C PRO A 64 -3.16 -2.34 0.60
N VAL A 65 -2.84 -2.26 1.90
CA VAL A 65 -3.58 -1.45 2.88
C VAL A 65 -2.77 -0.25 3.40
N HIS A 66 -1.62 0.08 2.79
CA HIS A 66 -0.82 1.25 3.20
C HIS A 66 -1.64 2.56 3.17
N ASP A 67 -2.57 2.64 2.22
CA ASP A 67 -3.43 3.78 1.93
C ASP A 67 -4.82 3.70 2.59
N LEU A 68 -5.05 2.74 3.49
CA LEU A 68 -6.39 2.46 4.06
C LEU A 68 -7.06 3.70 4.68
N GLY A 69 -6.27 4.59 5.29
CA GLY A 69 -6.81 5.80 5.90
C GLY A 69 -7.44 6.79 4.91
N LYS A 70 -7.26 6.61 3.58
CA LYS A 70 -8.00 7.37 2.56
C LYS A 70 -9.51 7.14 2.65
N LEU A 71 -9.96 6.04 3.28
CA LEU A 71 -11.35 5.82 3.67
C LEU A 71 -11.91 6.91 4.61
N LEU A 72 -11.06 7.67 5.29
CA LEU A 72 -11.47 8.71 6.24
C LEU A 72 -11.21 10.12 5.71
N ILE A 73 -10.64 10.26 4.50
CA ILE A 73 -10.42 11.56 3.86
C ILE A 73 -11.72 12.04 3.21
N PRO A 74 -12.16 13.30 3.42
CA PRO A 74 -13.34 13.84 2.75
C PRO A 74 -13.21 13.86 1.23
N ASP A 75 -14.28 13.55 0.51
CA ASP A 75 -14.29 13.48 -0.96
C ASP A 75 -13.84 14.78 -1.63
N ARG A 76 -14.20 15.94 -1.06
CA ARG A 76 -13.76 17.26 -1.55
C ARG A 76 -12.24 17.45 -1.56
N VAL A 77 -11.51 16.65 -0.77
CA VAL A 77 -10.05 16.62 -0.73
C VAL A 77 -9.52 15.44 -1.54
N LEU A 78 -10.06 14.24 -1.31
CA LEU A 78 -9.60 13.00 -1.95
C LEU A 78 -9.77 13.01 -3.47
N LEU A 79 -10.91 13.50 -3.95
CA LEU A 79 -11.31 13.47 -5.36
C LEU A 79 -11.13 14.83 -6.05
N LYS A 80 -10.40 15.76 -5.43
CA LYS A 80 -10.21 17.11 -5.99
C LYS A 80 -9.43 17.05 -7.31
N PRO A 81 -9.97 17.59 -8.41
CA PRO A 81 -9.21 17.74 -9.64
C PRO A 81 -8.18 18.87 -9.48
N GLY A 82 -6.89 18.51 -9.48
CA GLY A 82 -5.77 19.46 -9.44
C GLY A 82 -4.99 19.48 -8.12
N LYS A 83 -4.22 20.55 -7.90
CA LYS A 83 -3.34 20.66 -6.73
C LYS A 83 -4.13 20.94 -5.45
N LEU A 84 -3.77 20.24 -4.37
CA LEU A 84 -4.26 20.55 -3.02
C LEU A 84 -3.64 21.86 -2.52
N THR A 85 -4.46 22.69 -1.89
CA THR A 85 -4.01 23.82 -1.05
C THR A 85 -3.25 23.31 0.17
N PRO A 86 -2.48 24.15 0.89
CA PRO A 86 -1.80 23.73 2.11
C PRO A 86 -2.74 23.13 3.17
N ALA A 87 -3.93 23.70 3.34
CA ALA A 87 -4.94 23.18 4.27
C ALA A 87 -5.48 21.80 3.82
N GLU A 88 -5.80 21.63 2.54
CA GLU A 88 -6.25 20.34 2.00
C GLU A 88 -5.14 19.28 2.04
N ARG A 89 -3.89 19.68 1.83
CA ARG A 89 -2.73 18.80 1.98
C ARG A 89 -2.59 18.31 3.41
N SER A 90 -2.69 19.20 4.40
CA SER A 90 -2.71 18.81 5.82
C SER A 90 -3.86 17.83 6.12
N ILE A 91 -5.01 17.98 5.46
CA ILE A 91 -6.10 17.01 5.58
C ILE A 91 -5.69 15.65 5.00
N MET A 92 -5.15 15.63 3.77
CA MET A 92 -4.73 14.41 3.07
C MET A 92 -3.65 13.65 3.83
N GLU A 93 -2.64 14.35 4.38
CA GLU A 93 -1.51 13.74 5.11
C GLU A 93 -1.96 12.94 6.35
N ARG A 94 -3.16 13.19 6.87
CA ARG A 94 -3.71 12.42 8.01
C ARG A 94 -4.05 10.96 7.68
N HIS A 95 -4.14 10.59 6.40
CA HIS A 95 -4.48 9.21 6.01
C HIS A 95 -3.48 8.18 6.54
N SER A 96 -2.19 8.52 6.65
CA SER A 96 -1.17 7.59 7.13
C SER A 96 -1.41 7.20 8.59
N GLY A 97 -1.59 8.20 9.46
CA GLY A 97 -1.94 8.00 10.87
C GLY A 97 -3.29 7.30 11.06
N MET A 98 -4.33 7.79 10.36
CA MET A 98 -5.68 7.21 10.44
C MET A 98 -5.73 5.74 9.97
N GLY A 99 -4.99 5.40 8.91
CA GLY A 99 -4.87 4.04 8.42
C GLY A 99 -4.17 3.13 9.45
N ALA A 100 -3.11 3.63 10.07
CA ALA A 100 -2.42 2.93 11.15
C ALA A 100 -3.33 2.69 12.36
N ASP A 101 -4.11 3.68 12.77
CA ASP A 101 -5.04 3.56 13.89
C ASP A 101 -6.09 2.47 13.62
N LEU A 102 -6.67 2.44 12.41
CA LEU A 102 -7.61 1.39 12.00
C LEU A 102 -6.99 -0.02 12.06
N LEU A 103 -5.76 -0.17 11.54
CA LEU A 103 -5.06 -1.45 11.48
C LEU A 103 -4.59 -1.92 12.87
N SER A 104 -4.21 -1.00 13.75
CA SER A 104 -3.67 -1.29 15.08
C SER A 104 -4.71 -1.78 16.09
N THR A 105 -6.00 -1.78 15.75
CA THR A 105 -7.09 -2.28 16.60
C THR A 105 -7.01 -3.78 16.90
N SER A 106 -6.23 -4.53 16.13
CA SER A 106 -5.97 -5.95 16.31
C SER A 106 -4.55 -6.19 16.81
N ALA A 107 -4.37 -7.01 17.84
CA ALA A 107 -3.06 -7.41 18.34
C ALA A 107 -2.32 -8.42 17.43
N ASP A 108 -2.91 -8.82 16.30
CA ASP A 108 -2.29 -9.76 15.37
C ASP A 108 -1.02 -9.15 14.75
N PRO A 109 0.11 -9.89 14.71
CA PRO A 109 1.38 -9.38 14.19
C PRO A 109 1.29 -8.84 12.77
N LEU A 110 0.47 -9.44 11.90
CA LEU A 110 0.32 -8.98 10.52
C LEU A 110 -0.42 -7.64 10.44
N HIS A 111 -1.38 -7.41 11.33
CA HIS A 111 -2.11 -6.13 11.39
C HIS A 111 -1.23 -5.03 11.98
N GLN A 112 -0.44 -5.34 13.01
CA GLN A 112 0.55 -4.39 13.56
C GLN A 112 1.64 -4.05 12.54
N PHE A 113 2.10 -5.04 11.75
CA PHE A 113 3.04 -4.80 10.66
C PHE A 113 2.46 -3.89 9.58
N ALA A 114 1.21 -4.13 9.18
CA ALA A 114 0.49 -3.28 8.24
C ALA A 114 0.29 -1.86 8.79
N ALA A 115 -0.04 -1.71 10.07
CA ALA A 115 -0.16 -0.41 10.72
C ALA A 115 1.16 0.38 10.66
N GLY A 116 2.30 -0.28 10.87
CA GLY A 116 3.62 0.33 10.74
C GLY A 116 3.91 0.85 9.32
N ILE A 117 3.55 0.08 8.29
CA ILE A 117 3.67 0.54 6.89
C ILE A 117 2.74 1.73 6.64
N ALA A 118 1.45 1.60 6.98
CA ALA A 118 0.46 2.66 6.76
C ALA A 118 0.88 3.98 7.43
N ARG A 119 1.40 3.90 8.66
CA ARG A 119 1.86 5.09 9.39
C ARG A 119 3.05 5.77 8.72
N HIS A 120 4.02 4.99 8.23
CA HIS A 120 5.35 5.54 7.93
C HIS A 120 5.76 5.52 6.45
N HIS A 121 4.93 5.03 5.52
CA HIS A 121 5.29 4.97 4.09
C HIS A 121 5.47 6.35 3.42
N HIS A 122 5.07 7.44 4.09
CA HIS A 122 5.34 8.81 3.66
C HIS A 122 6.38 9.56 4.52
N GLU A 123 7.06 8.84 5.43
CA GLU A 123 8.27 9.36 6.04
C GLU A 123 9.36 9.48 4.97
N ARG A 124 10.16 10.54 5.06
CA ARG A 124 11.28 10.78 4.14
C ARG A 124 12.56 10.48 4.87
N PHE A 125 13.53 9.90 4.17
CA PHE A 125 14.80 9.48 4.79
C PHE A 125 15.54 10.64 5.49
N ASP A 126 15.40 11.87 4.99
CA ASP A 126 15.93 13.11 5.58
C ASP A 126 15.14 13.65 6.80
N GLY A 127 14.01 13.04 7.17
CA GLY A 127 13.15 13.48 8.27
C GLY A 127 12.15 14.58 7.93
N SER A 128 12.04 15.00 6.66
CA SER A 128 11.08 16.01 6.21
C SER A 128 9.69 15.47 5.87
N GLY A 129 9.47 14.16 6.07
CA GLY A 129 8.21 13.47 5.82
C GLY A 129 7.16 13.66 6.91
N TYR A 130 6.17 12.77 6.91
CA TYR A 130 5.05 12.77 7.86
C TYR A 130 4.60 11.33 8.14
N PRO A 131 3.87 11.07 9.24
CA PRO A 131 3.35 12.00 10.23
C PRO A 131 4.30 12.31 11.39
N ASP A 132 5.27 11.43 11.68
CA ASP A 132 6.10 11.49 12.89
C ASP A 132 7.47 12.13 12.65
N ARG A 133 7.82 12.43 11.39
CA ARG A 133 9.09 13.03 10.98
C ARG A 133 10.28 12.18 11.41
N LEU A 134 10.13 10.87 11.20
CA LEU A 134 11.21 9.93 11.41
C LEU A 134 12.26 10.11 10.32
N ALA A 135 13.53 10.00 10.71
CA ALA A 135 14.66 10.10 9.79
C ALA A 135 15.44 8.79 9.75
N ALA A 136 16.02 8.51 8.59
CA ALA A 136 16.90 7.39 8.33
C ALA A 136 16.35 6.04 8.88
N ARG A 137 17.17 5.33 9.65
CA ARG A 137 16.87 3.99 10.18
C ARG A 137 15.81 3.98 11.30
N ARG A 138 15.32 5.14 11.75
CA ARG A 138 14.16 5.20 12.64
C ARG A 138 12.86 4.86 11.89
N ILE A 139 12.84 5.04 10.57
CA ILE A 139 11.73 4.61 9.71
C ILE A 139 11.81 3.08 9.58
N PRO A 140 10.72 2.33 9.84
CA PRO A 140 10.71 0.89 9.63
C PRO A 140 11.14 0.53 8.20
N LEU A 141 11.95 -0.53 8.05
CA LEU A 141 12.47 -0.93 6.73
C LEU A 141 11.35 -1.22 5.73
N ALA A 142 10.29 -1.91 6.18
CA ALA A 142 9.12 -2.16 5.34
C ALA A 142 8.48 -0.87 4.81
N ALA A 143 8.41 0.20 5.61
CA ALA A 143 7.89 1.49 5.18
C ALA A 143 8.82 2.20 4.18
N ARG A 144 10.15 2.07 4.36
CA ARG A 144 11.15 2.58 3.40
C ARG A 144 11.06 1.88 2.04
N ILE A 145 10.85 0.56 2.03
CA ILE A 145 10.56 -0.24 0.82
C ILE A 145 9.28 0.25 0.16
N VAL A 146 8.19 0.36 0.93
CA VAL A 146 6.88 0.76 0.40
C VAL A 146 6.91 2.18 -0.16
N ALA A 147 7.64 3.12 0.46
CA ALA A 147 7.81 4.48 -0.03
C ALA A 147 8.41 4.54 -1.44
N VAL A 148 9.41 3.69 -1.73
CA VAL A 148 10.05 3.62 -3.06
C VAL A 148 9.07 3.06 -4.11
N VAL A 149 8.40 1.95 -3.79
CA VAL A 149 7.50 1.30 -4.77
C VAL A 149 6.22 2.08 -5.00
N ASP A 150 5.67 2.75 -3.97
CA ASP A 150 4.50 3.62 -4.08
C ASP A 150 4.81 4.81 -5.01
N ALA A 151 5.94 5.48 -4.76
CA ALA A 151 6.39 6.58 -5.61
C ALA A 151 6.61 6.13 -7.07
N PHE A 152 7.24 4.98 -7.29
CA PHE A 152 7.45 4.42 -8.63
C PHE A 152 6.12 4.13 -9.33
N ASP A 153 5.21 3.37 -8.70
CA ASP A 153 3.90 3.03 -9.29
C ASP A 153 3.09 4.30 -9.58
N ALA A 154 3.03 5.23 -8.62
CA ALA A 154 2.32 6.50 -8.80
C ALA A 154 2.88 7.36 -9.94
N MET A 155 4.18 7.25 -10.26
CA MET A 155 4.81 7.89 -11.41
C MET A 155 4.48 7.22 -12.74
N THR A 156 4.52 5.89 -12.78
CA THR A 156 4.40 5.11 -14.02
C THR A 156 2.98 4.79 -14.45
N GLU A 157 1.99 5.30 -13.71
CA GLU A 157 0.57 5.05 -13.94
C GLU A 157 -0.18 6.31 -14.33
N THR A 158 -1.18 6.14 -15.20
CA THR A 158 -2.04 7.25 -15.63
C THR A 158 -2.94 7.65 -14.47
N ARG A 159 -3.02 8.96 -14.19
CA ARG A 159 -3.93 9.54 -13.21
C ARG A 159 -4.83 10.55 -13.91
N CYS A 160 -5.99 10.85 -13.34
CA CYS A 160 -6.93 11.82 -13.91
C CYS A 160 -6.33 13.21 -14.17
N TYR A 161 -5.24 13.56 -13.47
CA TYR A 161 -4.54 14.84 -13.59
C TYR A 161 -3.15 14.75 -14.25
N ARG A 162 -2.66 13.56 -14.63
CA ARG A 162 -1.31 13.40 -15.22
C ARG A 162 -1.19 12.13 -16.09
N PRO A 163 -0.61 12.22 -17.30
CA PRO A 163 -0.24 11.04 -18.07
C PRO A 163 0.82 10.21 -17.36
N ARG A 164 0.90 8.92 -17.67
CA ARG A 164 1.96 8.06 -17.12
C ARG A 164 3.35 8.52 -17.56
N MET A 165 4.31 8.42 -16.66
CA MET A 165 5.73 8.64 -16.91
C MET A 165 6.38 7.37 -17.47
N ALA A 166 7.46 7.51 -18.25
CA ALA A 166 8.26 6.38 -18.68
C ALA A 166 8.98 5.73 -17.48
N ASP A 167 9.13 4.40 -17.52
CA ASP A 167 9.70 3.65 -16.39
C ASP A 167 11.13 4.10 -16.04
N GLU A 168 11.97 4.35 -17.05
CA GLU A 168 13.35 4.84 -16.85
C GLU A 168 13.40 6.27 -16.29
N GLU A 169 12.42 7.12 -16.63
CA GLU A 169 12.33 8.47 -16.06
C GLU A 169 11.93 8.41 -14.58
N ALA A 170 10.94 7.58 -14.24
CA ALA A 170 10.56 7.33 -12.86
C ALA A 170 11.73 6.72 -12.05
N ARG A 171 12.46 5.77 -12.64
CA ARG A 171 13.67 5.16 -12.06
C ARG A 171 14.75 6.21 -11.76
N ALA A 172 14.99 7.15 -12.67
CA ALA A 172 15.95 8.24 -12.48
C ALA A 172 15.51 9.18 -11.35
N ILE A 173 14.21 9.47 -11.22
CA ILE A 173 13.67 10.27 -10.10
C ILE A 173 13.90 9.54 -8.76
N ILE A 174 13.64 8.23 -8.69
CA ILE A 174 13.93 7.43 -7.50
C ILE A 174 15.43 7.50 -7.16
N ALA A 175 16.32 7.33 -8.14
CA ALA A 175 17.78 7.45 -7.94
C ALA A 175 18.17 8.83 -7.38
N SER A 176 17.61 9.91 -7.94
CA SER A 176 17.89 11.29 -7.50
C SER A 176 17.41 11.58 -6.07
N GLY A 177 16.41 10.84 -5.59
CA GLY A 177 15.87 10.96 -4.24
C GLY A 177 16.66 10.19 -3.17
N SER A 178 17.71 9.45 -3.54
CA SER A 178 18.55 8.69 -2.62
C SER A 178 19.15 9.56 -1.52
N GLY A 179 19.01 9.14 -0.27
CA GLY A 179 19.52 9.85 0.91
C GLY A 179 18.70 11.05 1.36
N SER A 180 17.72 11.50 0.56
CA SER A 180 16.79 12.56 0.92
C SER A 180 15.37 12.02 1.10
N HIS A 181 14.67 11.76 0.00
CA HIS A 181 13.35 11.17 0.03
C HIS A 181 13.43 9.68 0.43
N PHE A 182 14.34 8.95 -0.21
CA PHE A 182 14.40 7.50 -0.13
C PHE A 182 15.67 7.01 0.56
N ASP A 183 15.59 5.84 1.15
CA ASP A 183 16.74 5.16 1.74
C ASP A 183 17.74 4.76 0.65
N PRO A 184 19.02 5.16 0.75
CA PRO A 184 20.06 4.76 -0.19
C PRO A 184 20.16 3.24 -0.40
N GLU A 185 20.01 2.44 0.66
CA GLU A 185 20.13 0.97 0.59
C GLU A 185 18.97 0.37 -0.22
N VAL A 186 17.75 0.88 0.00
CA VAL A 186 16.56 0.45 -0.77
C VAL A 186 16.67 0.91 -2.22
N VAL A 187 17.17 2.13 -2.46
CA VAL A 187 17.36 2.67 -3.81
C VAL A 187 18.38 1.85 -4.58
N GLU A 188 19.51 1.49 -3.98
CA GLU A 188 20.55 0.66 -4.61
C GLU A 188 19.96 -0.67 -5.10
N VAL A 189 19.28 -1.42 -4.23
CA VAL A 189 18.66 -2.69 -4.61
C VAL A 189 17.54 -2.50 -5.64
N PHE A 190 16.77 -1.40 -5.55
CA PHE A 190 15.78 -1.05 -6.57
C PHE A 190 16.42 -0.81 -7.94
N GLN A 191 17.58 -0.12 -8.00
CA GLN A 191 18.27 0.18 -9.25
C GLN A 191 18.88 -1.08 -9.87
N GLU A 192 19.49 -1.95 -9.07
CA GLU A 192 20.10 -3.20 -9.52
C GLU A 192 19.03 -4.21 -9.96
N GLY A 193 17.97 -4.34 -9.18
CA GLY A 193 16.85 -5.25 -9.41
C GLY A 193 15.79 -4.75 -10.37
N PHE A 194 15.98 -3.60 -11.04
CA PHE A 194 14.91 -2.94 -11.78
C PHE A 194 14.19 -3.85 -12.81
N PRO A 195 14.89 -4.68 -13.62
CA PRO A 195 14.22 -5.62 -14.54
C PRO A 195 13.32 -6.64 -13.83
N ASP A 196 13.74 -7.13 -12.66
CA ASP A 196 12.96 -8.04 -11.83
C ASP A 196 11.69 -7.37 -11.27
N LEU A 197 11.79 -6.10 -10.90
CA LEU A 197 10.65 -5.31 -10.43
C LEU A 197 9.63 -5.07 -11.55
N LEU A 198 10.08 -4.84 -12.79
CA LEU A 198 9.21 -4.74 -13.96
C LEU A 198 8.51 -6.08 -14.24
N SER A 199 9.22 -7.20 -14.09
CA SER A 199 8.65 -8.54 -14.20
C SER A 199 7.57 -8.78 -13.14
N ALA A 200 7.84 -8.42 -11.88
CA ALA A 200 6.85 -8.51 -10.80
C ALA A 200 5.60 -7.65 -11.08
N ARG A 201 5.77 -6.44 -11.62
CA ARG A 201 4.67 -5.58 -12.07
C ARG A 201 3.87 -6.22 -13.21
N ALA A 202 4.52 -6.91 -14.15
CA ALA A 202 3.85 -7.63 -15.22
C ALA A 202 2.98 -8.78 -14.67
N THR A 203 3.48 -9.55 -13.69
CA THR A 203 2.67 -10.58 -13.00
C THR A 203 1.48 -9.98 -12.27
N ALA A 204 1.65 -8.81 -11.62
CA ALA A 204 0.51 -8.08 -11.06
C ALA A 204 -0.52 -7.71 -12.13
N ASN A 205 -0.09 -7.24 -13.30
CA ASN A 205 -0.98 -6.89 -14.41
C ASN A 205 -1.75 -8.09 -14.99
N GLU A 206 -1.13 -9.28 -15.02
CA GLU A 206 -1.82 -10.52 -15.36
C GLU A 206 -2.95 -10.82 -14.37
N LEU A 207 -2.72 -10.66 -13.06
CA LEU A 207 -3.76 -10.83 -12.05
C LEU A 207 -4.88 -9.77 -12.20
N LEU A 208 -4.51 -8.53 -12.51
CA LEU A 208 -5.45 -7.43 -12.72
C LEU A 208 -6.37 -7.66 -13.94
N SER A 209 -5.95 -8.48 -14.91
CA SER A 209 -6.78 -8.85 -16.07
C SER A 209 -8.07 -9.62 -15.72
N LEU A 210 -8.22 -10.07 -14.46
CA LEU A 210 -9.47 -10.63 -13.94
C LEU A 210 -10.64 -9.61 -13.91
N GLY A 211 -10.34 -8.31 -14.00
CA GLY A 211 -11.30 -7.25 -14.33
C GLY A 211 -12.30 -6.85 -13.24
N ASN A 212 -12.33 -7.53 -12.09
CA ASN A 212 -13.09 -7.07 -10.92
C ASN A 212 -12.24 -7.12 -9.65
N ASP A 213 -12.29 -6.03 -8.86
CA ASP A 213 -11.49 -5.85 -7.65
C ASP A 213 -11.64 -7.00 -6.66
N THR A 214 -12.85 -7.55 -6.55
CA THR A 214 -13.12 -8.72 -5.70
C THR A 214 -12.27 -9.92 -6.09
N ALA A 215 -12.25 -10.31 -7.37
CA ALA A 215 -11.47 -11.45 -7.84
C ALA A 215 -9.97 -11.19 -7.78
N VAL A 216 -9.54 -9.96 -8.08
CA VAL A 216 -8.15 -9.53 -7.99
C VAL A 216 -7.64 -9.65 -6.55
N ILE A 217 -8.34 -9.03 -5.60
CA ILE A 217 -7.96 -9.05 -4.18
C ILE A 217 -8.02 -10.48 -3.63
N ALA A 218 -9.09 -11.24 -3.92
CA ALA A 218 -9.19 -12.63 -3.48
C ALA A 218 -8.05 -13.50 -4.04
N GLY A 219 -7.72 -13.34 -5.32
CA GLY A 219 -6.62 -14.05 -5.98
C GLY A 219 -5.26 -13.69 -5.38
N PHE A 220 -5.03 -12.40 -5.10
CA PHE A 220 -3.79 -11.92 -4.48
C PHE A 220 -3.56 -12.53 -3.09
N TYR A 221 -4.59 -12.51 -2.24
CA TYR A 221 -4.55 -13.04 -0.88
C TYR A 221 -4.70 -14.57 -0.82
N GLY A 222 -4.86 -15.25 -1.96
CA GLY A 222 -5.01 -16.71 -2.03
C GLY A 222 -6.31 -17.23 -1.40
N LEU A 223 -7.36 -16.41 -1.38
CA LEU A 223 -8.64 -16.75 -0.75
C LEU A 223 -9.53 -17.54 -1.70
N SER A 224 -10.21 -18.56 -1.18
CA SER A 224 -11.26 -19.23 -1.97
C SER A 224 -12.47 -18.30 -2.17
N ARG A 225 -13.28 -18.57 -3.20
CA ARG A 225 -14.53 -17.83 -3.44
C ARG A 225 -15.49 -17.90 -2.23
N THR A 226 -15.41 -18.96 -1.43
CA THR A 226 -16.22 -19.17 -0.22
C THR A 226 -15.74 -18.31 0.93
N ASP A 227 -14.41 -18.21 1.13
CA ASP A 227 -13.80 -17.35 2.15
C ASP A 227 -14.12 -15.88 1.89
N PHE A 228 -14.08 -15.48 0.62
CA PHE A 228 -14.33 -14.10 0.23
C PHE A 228 -15.80 -13.67 0.36
N ARG A 229 -16.77 -14.57 0.20
CA ARG A 229 -18.19 -14.23 0.44
C ARG A 229 -18.47 -13.83 1.88
N SER A 230 -17.67 -14.35 2.82
CA SER A 230 -17.74 -13.97 4.24
C SER A 230 -17.10 -12.59 4.49
N ALA A 231 -15.99 -12.29 3.80
CA ALA A 231 -15.31 -11.00 3.79
C ALA A 231 -16.14 -9.86 3.17
N ALA A 232 -16.72 -10.10 2.00
CA ALA A 232 -17.50 -9.10 1.26
C ALA A 232 -18.72 -8.59 2.07
N ARG A 233 -19.32 -9.44 2.91
CA ARG A 233 -20.41 -9.05 3.83
C ARG A 233 -19.96 -8.04 4.89
N LEU A 234 -18.68 -8.05 5.29
CA LEU A 234 -18.10 -7.02 6.17
C LEU A 234 -17.98 -5.69 5.42
N VAL A 235 -17.48 -5.72 4.18
CA VAL A 235 -17.30 -4.50 3.36
C VAL A 235 -18.63 -3.82 3.08
N THR A 236 -19.69 -4.57 2.76
CA THR A 236 -21.03 -3.98 2.56
C THR A 236 -21.54 -3.26 3.81
N LYS A 237 -21.23 -3.74 5.03
CA LYS A 237 -21.61 -3.05 6.27
C LYS A 237 -20.80 -1.79 6.52
N VAL A 238 -19.50 -1.80 6.21
CA VAL A 238 -18.60 -0.65 6.40
C VAL A 238 -18.90 0.47 5.38
N VAL A 239 -19.18 0.11 4.13
CA VAL A 239 -19.45 1.07 3.05
C VAL A 239 -20.91 1.59 3.09
N ALA A 240 -21.88 0.80 3.56
CA ALA A 240 -23.29 1.22 3.63
C ALA A 240 -23.66 1.99 4.92
N THR A 241 -22.75 2.10 5.89
CA THR A 241 -22.99 2.88 7.11
C THR A 241 -22.30 4.24 6.94
N PRO A 242 -23.04 5.38 6.95
CA PRO A 242 -22.39 6.67 7.01
C PRO A 242 -21.59 6.75 8.30
N LEU A 243 -20.27 6.73 8.17
CA LEU A 243 -19.35 6.89 9.29
C LEU A 243 -19.41 8.36 9.75
N HIS A 244 -20.36 8.67 10.63
CA HIS A 244 -20.44 9.98 11.30
C HIS A 244 -19.35 10.06 12.39
N PHE A 245 -18.13 10.39 11.99
CA PHE A 245 -16.98 10.58 12.89
C PHE A 245 -16.82 12.05 13.37
N GLU A 246 -17.92 12.75 13.64
CA GLU A 246 -17.84 14.09 14.25
C GLU A 246 -17.44 14.07 15.74
N ALA A 247 -17.18 12.90 16.33
CA ALA A 247 -16.85 12.74 17.75
C ALA A 247 -15.38 12.38 18.05
N LEU A 248 -14.46 12.42 17.08
CA LEU A 248 -13.04 12.08 17.27
C LEU A 248 -12.06 13.14 16.74
N VAL A 249 -12.49 14.41 16.68
CA VAL A 249 -11.62 15.57 16.42
C VAL A 249 -11.47 16.39 17.69
#